data_AF-A0A916Y2P6-F1
#
_entry.id   AF-A0A916Y2P6-F1
#
_cell.length_a   1.000
_cell.length_b   1.000
_cell.length_c   1.000
_cell.angle_alpha   90.00
_cell.angle_beta   90.00
_cell.angle_gamma   90.00
#
_symmetry.space_group_name_H-M   'P 1'
#
loop_
_entity.id
_entity.type
_entity.pdbx_description
1 polymer ?
#
loop_
_entity_poly.entity_id
_entity_poly.type
_entity_poly.pdbx_seq_one_letter_code
_entity_poly.pdbx_strand_id
1 'polypeptide(L)'
;MSPVTEHALYRYLERVRGVDFTACPESWNEARCIGWACAMLRTSDVEVRREMLPVRLERWLASGITAIRSADRTLVVEQGAVVTVLGRGMKKSARAFVADGGW
;
A
#
# COMPACT_ATOMS: atom_id res chain seq x y z
N MET A 1 -5.56 7.52 6.12
CA MET A 1 -4.46 6.54 6.29
C MET A 1 -4.31 5.74 5.01
N SER A 2 -3.11 5.64 4.44
CA SER A 2 -2.84 4.83 3.23
C SER A 2 -2.82 3.33 3.58
N PRO A 3 -3.32 2.42 2.73
CA PRO A 3 -3.20 0.98 2.95
C PRO A 3 -1.76 0.45 2.74
N VAL A 4 -0.89 1.25 2.13
CA VAL A 4 0.54 0.95 1.98
C VAL A 4 1.24 1.31 3.29
N THR A 5 1.94 0.36 3.91
CA THR A 5 2.74 0.63 5.12
C THR A 5 4.01 1.40 4.78
N GLU A 6 4.64 2.05 5.77
CA GLU A 6 5.93 2.73 5.59
C GLU A 6 7.01 1.77 5.10
N HIS A 7 7.13 0.61 5.73
CA HIS A 7 8.07 -0.44 5.31
C HIS A 7 7.85 -0.89 3.85
N ALA A 8 6.59 -1.04 3.41
CA ALA A 8 6.31 -1.42 2.02
C ALA A 8 6.76 -0.33 1.03
N LEU A 9 6.50 0.95 1.37
CA LEU A 9 6.94 2.09 0.57
C LEU A 9 8.48 2.18 0.50
N TYR A 10 9.17 1.97 1.62
CA TYR A 10 10.63 1.92 1.68
C TYR A 10 11.20 0.88 0.71
N ARG A 11 10.70 -0.36 0.76
CA ARG A 11 11.17 -1.44 -0.13
C ARG A 11 10.83 -1.22 -1.59
N TYR A 12 9.71 -0.54 -1.89
CA TYR A 12 9.38 -0.16 -3.26
C TYR A 12 10.35 0.89 -3.81
N LEU A 13 10.64 1.93 -3.03
CA LEU A 13 11.60 2.97 -3.41
C LEU A 13 12.99 2.37 -3.69
N GLU A 14 13.44 1.44 -2.85
CA GLU A 14 14.72 0.75 -3.02
C GLU A 14 14.72 -0.13 -4.28
N ARG A 15 13.74 -1.03 -4.42
CA ARG A 15 13.79 -2.12 -5.42
C ARG A 15 13.26 -1.72 -6.79
N VAL A 16 12.29 -0.81 -6.84
CA VAL A 16 11.60 -0.42 -8.08
C VAL A 16 12.12 0.92 -8.57
N ARG A 17 12.32 1.88 -7.66
CA ARG A 17 12.82 3.23 -8.01
C ARG A 17 14.34 3.34 -7.91
N GLY A 18 15.03 2.28 -7.48
CA GLY A 18 16.49 2.22 -7.43
C GLY A 18 17.12 3.15 -6.41
N VAL A 19 16.37 3.54 -5.37
CA VAL A 19 16.90 4.43 -4.33
C VAL A 19 17.88 3.66 -3.45
N ASP A 20 19.11 4.17 -3.38
CA ASP A 20 20.12 3.64 -2.46
C ASP A 20 19.97 4.29 -1.08
N PHE A 21 19.43 3.52 -0.13
CA PHE A 21 19.27 3.98 1.25
C PHE A 21 20.52 3.79 2.12
N THR A 22 21.63 3.25 1.60
CA THR A 22 22.89 3.20 2.37
C THR A 22 23.44 4.60 2.67
N ALA A 23 23.02 5.61 1.90
CA ALA A 23 23.32 7.01 2.16
C ALA A 23 22.50 7.63 3.30
N CYS A 24 21.47 6.94 3.81
CA CYS A 24 20.68 7.44 4.93
C CYS A 24 21.45 7.28 6.25
N PRO A 25 21.48 8.31 7.12
CA PRO A 25 22.05 8.18 8.45
C PRO A 25 21.39 7.07 9.27
N GLU A 26 22.17 6.28 10.01
CA GLU A 26 21.65 5.19 10.86
C GLU A 26 20.66 5.67 11.93
N SER A 27 20.72 6.96 12.30
CA SER A 27 19.79 7.58 13.26
C SER A 27 18.41 7.91 12.67
N TRP A 28 18.24 7.75 11.35
CA TRP A 28 16.96 8.01 10.70
C TRP A 28 16.06 6.78 10.75
N ASN A 29 14.79 7.02 11.07
CA ASN A 29 13.75 6.01 10.93
C ASN A 29 13.26 5.94 9.47
N GLU A 30 12.50 4.89 9.15
CA GLU A 30 11.97 4.65 7.79
C GLU A 30 11.24 5.87 7.23
N ALA A 31 10.42 6.54 8.04
CA ALA A 31 9.68 7.73 7.63
C ALA A 31 10.60 8.88 7.16
N ARG A 32 11.71 9.13 7.87
CA ARG A 32 12.70 10.14 7.44
C ARG A 32 13.42 9.73 6.17
N CYS A 33 13.84 8.47 6.06
CA CYS A 33 14.50 7.94 4.85
C CYS A 33 13.57 8.06 3.63
N ILE A 34 12.29 7.70 3.78
CA ILE A 34 11.27 7.86 2.74
C ILE A 34 11.13 9.32 2.32
N GLY A 35 11.05 10.25 3.28
CA GLY A 35 10.96 11.68 3.00
C GLY A 35 12.14 12.20 2.17
N TRP A 36 13.36 11.78 2.53
CA TRP A 36 14.57 12.10 1.77
C TRP A 36 14.55 11.51 0.36
N ALA A 37 14.16 10.24 0.21
CA ALA A 37 14.06 9.58 -1.09
C ALA A 37 13.01 10.25 -1.99
N CYS A 38 11.86 10.63 -1.45
CA CYS A 38 10.81 11.34 -2.17
C CYS A 38 11.30 12.71 -2.65
N ALA A 39 12.00 13.46 -1.79
CA ALA A 39 12.60 14.75 -2.15
C ALA A 39 13.64 14.61 -3.27
N MET A 40 14.51 13.59 -3.20
CA MET A 40 15.50 13.28 -4.24
C MET A 40 14.84 12.99 -5.59
N LEU A 41 13.75 12.22 -5.58
CA LEU A 41 12.97 11.87 -6.77
C LEU A 41 12.00 12.98 -7.24
N ARG A 42 11.96 14.12 -6.55
CA ARG A 42 11.01 15.23 -6.79
C ARG A 42 9.55 14.76 -6.86
N THR A 43 9.18 13.85 -5.96
CA THR A 43 7.84 13.28 -5.83
C THR A 43 7.36 13.41 -4.39
N SER A 44 6.06 13.30 -4.15
CA SER A 44 5.49 13.18 -2.80
C SER A 44 5.33 11.71 -2.39
N ASP A 45 5.26 11.45 -1.08
CA ASP A 45 4.97 10.10 -0.56
C ASP A 45 3.59 9.61 -1.03
N VAL A 46 2.60 10.52 -1.13
CA VAL A 46 1.25 10.24 -1.60
C VAL A 46 1.26 9.73 -3.04
N GLU A 47 2.02 10.37 -3.92
CA GLU A 47 2.12 9.96 -5.33
C GLU A 47 2.75 8.58 -5.47
N VAL A 48 3.87 8.33 -4.79
CA VAL A 48 4.52 7.00 -4.83
C VAL A 48 3.61 5.93 -4.25
N ARG A 49 2.89 6.24 -3.16
CA ARG A 49 1.90 5.32 -2.59
C ARG A 49 0.79 5.01 -3.60
N ARG A 50 0.35 5.98 -4.41
CA ARG A 50 -0.65 5.75 -5.47
C ARG A 50 -0.12 4.86 -6.58
N GLU A 51 1.14 5.05 -7.01
CA GLU A 51 1.77 4.16 -8.00
C GLU A 51 1.80 2.69 -7.54
N MET A 52 1.95 2.46 -6.23
CA MET A 52 1.98 1.13 -5.64
C MET A 52 0.60 0.47 -5.53
N LEU A 53 -0.49 1.23 -5.65
CA LEU A 53 -1.84 0.68 -5.51
C LEU A 53 -2.24 -0.05 -6.79
N PRO A 54 -2.77 -1.28 -6.69
CA PRO A 54 -3.51 -1.86 -7.80
C PRO A 54 -4.68 -0.95 -8.19
N VAL A 55 -4.94 -0.78 -9.49
CA VAL A 55 -6.01 0.08 -10.03
C VAL A 55 -7.38 -0.17 -9.36
N ARG A 56 -7.67 -1.43 -9.01
CA ARG A 56 -8.91 -1.81 -8.30
C ARG A 56 -9.00 -1.19 -6.90
N LEU A 57 -7.89 -1.13 -6.18
CA LEU A 57 -7.81 -0.55 -4.84
C LEU A 57 -7.85 0.98 -4.88
N GLU A 58 -7.30 1.60 -5.93
CA GLU A 58 -7.40 3.04 -6.15
C GLU A 58 -8.86 3.49 -6.37
N ARG A 59 -9.60 2.76 -7.22
CA ARG A 59 -11.04 3.01 -7.44
C ARG A 59 -11.86 2.90 -6.15
N TRP A 60 -11.55 1.90 -5.35
CA TRP A 60 -12.13 1.67 -4.03
C TRP A 60 -11.83 2.78 -3.02
N LEU A 61 -10.61 3.30 -2.97
CA LEU A 61 -10.31 4.45 -2.10
C LEU A 61 -11.01 5.73 -2.57
N ALA A 62 -11.12 5.93 -3.89
CA ALA A 62 -11.82 7.07 -4.46
C ALA A 62 -13.34 7.07 -4.16
N SER A 63 -13.94 5.90 -3.95
CA SER A 63 -15.37 5.76 -3.64
C SER A 63 -15.71 5.81 -2.14
N GLY A 64 -14.74 6.13 -1.28
CA GLY A 64 -14.98 6.34 0.16
C GLY A 64 -15.08 5.06 0.98
N ILE A 65 -14.43 3.99 0.51
CA ILE A 65 -14.48 2.69 1.18
C ILE A 65 -13.92 2.73 2.62
N THR A 66 -14.66 2.08 3.52
CA THR A 66 -14.30 1.90 4.93
C THR A 66 -13.88 0.45 5.18
N ALA A 67 -12.70 0.25 5.79
CA ALA A 67 -12.25 -1.08 6.19
C ALA A 67 -12.58 -1.34 7.67
N ILE A 68 -13.41 -2.34 7.96
CA ILE A 68 -13.76 -2.77 9.31
C ILE A 68 -12.94 -4.01 9.66
N ARG A 69 -12.14 -3.92 10.72
CA ARG A 69 -11.32 -5.04 11.21
C ARG A 69 -12.11 -5.88 12.22
N SER A 70 -12.20 -7.19 11.97
CA SER A 70 -12.68 -8.20 12.91
C SER A 70 -11.49 -9.07 13.39
N ALA A 71 -11.74 -9.96 14.36
CA ALA A 71 -10.74 -10.85 14.93
C ALA A 71 -10.03 -11.75 13.90
N ASP A 72 -10.70 -12.12 12.81
CA ASP A 72 -10.25 -13.07 11.79
C ASP A 72 -10.27 -12.53 10.35
N ARG A 73 -10.86 -11.35 10.12
CA ARG A 73 -11.15 -10.82 8.78
C ARG A 73 -11.03 -9.31 8.73
N THR A 74 -10.81 -8.77 7.53
CA THR A 74 -11.02 -7.36 7.21
C THR A 74 -12.16 -7.25 6.20
N LEU A 75 -13.24 -6.60 6.60
CA LEU A 75 -14.36 -6.29 5.72
C LEU A 75 -14.09 -4.96 5.03
N VAL A 76 -14.27 -4.92 3.73
CA VAL A 76 -14.16 -3.71 2.93
C VAL A 76 -15.57 -3.30 2.55
N VAL A 77 -16.00 -2.15 3.08
CA VAL A 77 -17.37 -1.65 3.00
C VAL A 77 -17.42 -0.42 2.11
N GLU A 78 -18.30 -0.44 1.12
CA GLU A 78 -18.60 0.68 0.23
C GLU A 78 -20.08 1.06 0.40
N GLN A 79 -20.36 2.32 0.76
CA GLN A 79 -21.73 2.85 0.87
C GLN A 79 -22.68 1.99 1.73
N GLY A 80 -22.15 1.34 2.76
CA GLY A 80 -22.92 0.47 3.65
C GLY A 80 -23.05 -0.99 3.21
N ALA A 81 -22.48 -1.38 2.06
CA ALA A 81 -22.42 -2.76 1.59
C ALA A 81 -21.01 -3.35 1.67
N VAL A 82 -20.88 -4.64 2.02
CA VAL A 82 -19.58 -5.33 2.01
C VAL A 82 -19.23 -5.71 0.57
N VAL A 83 -18.17 -5.12 0.02
CA VAL A 83 -17.74 -5.37 -1.37
C VAL A 83 -16.59 -6.37 -1.48
N THR A 84 -15.81 -6.57 -0.41
CA THR A 84 -14.85 -7.67 -0.33
C THR A 84 -14.52 -8.03 1.11
N VAL A 85 -14.06 -9.27 1.32
CA VAL A 85 -13.60 -9.79 2.62
C VAL A 85 -12.17 -10.30 2.46
N LEU A 86 -11.25 -9.80 3.29
CA LEU A 86 -9.84 -10.23 3.30
C LEU A 86 -9.58 -11.09 4.54
N GLY A 87 -8.97 -12.27 4.37
CA GLY A 87 -8.57 -13.14 5.49
C GLY A 87 -7.44 -12.53 6.34
N ARG A 88 -7.32 -12.96 7.60
CA ARG A 88 -6.29 -12.44 8.52
C ARG A 88 -4.87 -12.75 8.01
N GLY A 89 -4.10 -11.69 7.81
CA GLY A 89 -2.75 -11.76 7.32
C GLY A 89 -2.75 -11.95 5.81
N MET A 90 -2.22 -10.96 5.08
CA MET A 90 -1.73 -11.16 3.72
C MET A 90 -0.52 -12.12 3.76
N LYS A 91 -0.74 -13.38 4.16
CA LYS A 91 0.26 -14.44 4.02
C LYS A 91 0.26 -14.84 2.55
N LYS A 92 1.30 -14.37 1.86
CA LYS A 92 1.88 -14.91 0.62
C LYS A 92 0.87 -15.48 -0.37
N SER A 93 0.43 -14.66 -1.31
CA SER A 93 0.67 -14.91 -2.74
C SER A 93 -0.02 -13.85 -3.59
N ALA A 94 0.77 -13.03 -4.29
CA ALA A 94 0.33 -12.18 -5.38
C ALA A 94 -0.15 -12.97 -6.63
N ARG A 95 -0.60 -14.21 -6.45
CA ARG A 95 -1.13 -15.09 -7.50
C ARG A 95 -2.64 -15.33 -7.38
N ALA A 96 -3.29 -14.95 -6.28
CA ALA A 96 -4.70 -15.26 -6.05
C ALA A 96 -5.70 -14.23 -6.61
N PHE A 97 -5.26 -13.01 -6.98
CA PHE A 97 -6.20 -11.98 -7.46
C PHE A 97 -6.47 -11.98 -8.98
N VAL A 98 -5.87 -12.92 -9.72
CA VAL A 98 -6.04 -13.05 -11.19
C VAL A 98 -6.94 -14.23 -11.58
N ALA A 99 -7.48 -15.01 -10.64
CA ALA A 99 -8.20 -16.25 -10.96
C ALA A 99 -9.72 -16.12 -11.10
N ASP A 100 -10.38 -15.12 -10.49
CA ASP A 100 -11.85 -15.04 -10.56
C ASP A 100 -12.31 -13.88 -11.44
N GLY A 101 -12.08 -14.06 -12.75
CA GLY A 101 -12.96 -13.51 -13.77
C GLY A 101 -14.28 -14.26 -13.72
N GLY A 102 -15.22 -13.76 -12.93
CA GLY A 102 -16.54 -14.36 -12.77
C GLY A 102 -17.54 -13.31 -12.31
N TRP A 103 -18.21 -12.73 -13.31
CA TRP A 103 -19.35 -11.79 -13.28
C TRP A 103 -19.02 -10.32 -12.99
#